data_AF-H0V4J0-F1
#
_entry.id   AF-H0V4J0-F1
#
_cell.length_a   1.000
_cell.length_b   1.000
_cell.length_c   1.000
_cell.angle_alpha   90.00
_cell.angle_beta   90.00
_cell.angle_gamma   90.00
#
_symmetry.space_group_name_H-M   'P 1'
#
loop_
_entity.id
_entity.type
_entity.pdbx_description
1 polymer ?
#
loop_
_entity_poly.entity_id
_entity_poly.type
_entity_poly.pdbx_seq_one_letter_code
_entity_poly.pdbx_strand_id
1 'polypeptide(L)'
;MKASGLAFGLLSVVFYLLWTPSSGLKILHLGSCVIVTNLQEIQSEFSEIRDSVQASDRNTDFRILRSTGSLQDTEPSDRCCLLRHLLRLYLDRVFKNYQTSDHHTLRKISSLANSFLTIKKDLQLCHTYMACHCGQEAAETHRQILSHFEQLEPQAAAVKVLGELDILLRWMEETQ
;
A
#
# COMPACT_ATOMS: atom_id res chain seq x y z
N MET A 1 -31.31 -43.32 -22.97
CA MET A 1 -30.92 -42.49 -21.80
C MET A 1 -29.43 -42.15 -21.90
N LYS A 2 -29.06 -41.13 -22.69
CA LYS A 2 -27.68 -40.64 -22.85
C LYS A 2 -27.69 -39.12 -22.99
N ALA A 3 -28.25 -38.44 -21.99
CA ALA A 3 -28.33 -36.98 -21.95
C ALA A 3 -27.78 -36.40 -20.63
N SER A 4 -27.07 -37.21 -19.83
CA SER A 4 -26.59 -36.79 -18.50
C SER A 4 -25.16 -36.25 -18.54
N GLY A 5 -24.27 -36.80 -19.39
CA GLY A 5 -22.85 -36.43 -19.38
C GLY A 5 -22.52 -35.00 -19.86
N LEU A 6 -23.29 -34.49 -20.83
CA LEU A 6 -23.06 -33.14 -21.40
C LEU A 6 -23.48 -32.03 -20.43
N ALA A 7 -24.55 -32.24 -19.64
CA ALA A 7 -25.00 -31.26 -18.66
C ALA A 7 -24.02 -31.13 -17.48
N PHE A 8 -23.43 -32.24 -17.02
CA PHE A 8 -22.41 -32.24 -15.96
C PHE A 8 -21.09 -31.58 -16.41
N GLY A 9 -20.69 -31.76 -17.67
CA GLY A 9 -19.50 -31.08 -18.22
C GLY A 9 -19.66 -29.56 -18.33
N LEU A 10 -20.83 -29.09 -18.76
CA LEU A 10 -21.13 -27.67 -18.89
C LEU A 10 -21.26 -26.98 -17.52
N LEU A 11 -21.85 -27.65 -16.52
CA LEU A 11 -21.93 -27.13 -15.15
C LEU A 11 -20.54 -27.01 -14.49
N SER A 12 -19.65 -27.96 -14.77
CA SER A 12 -18.27 -27.95 -14.26
C SER A 12 -17.46 -26.76 -14.82
N VAL A 13 -17.53 -26.52 -16.13
CA VAL A 13 -16.82 -25.39 -16.78
C VAL A 13 -17.35 -24.04 -16.30
N VAL A 14 -18.66 -23.91 -16.07
CA VAL A 14 -19.26 -22.69 -15.50
C VAL A 14 -18.80 -22.47 -14.06
N PHE A 15 -18.63 -23.52 -13.25
CA PHE A 15 -18.12 -23.41 -11.89
C PHE A 15 -16.64 -22.99 -11.85
N TYR A 16 -15.81 -23.46 -12.79
CA TYR A 16 -14.41 -23.00 -12.93
C TYR A 16 -14.30 -21.56 -13.43
N LEU A 17 -15.21 -21.09 -14.29
CA LEU A 17 -15.25 -19.69 -14.74
C LEU A 17 -15.84 -18.73 -13.70
N LEU A 18 -16.67 -19.24 -12.79
CA LEU A 18 -17.20 -18.49 -11.64
C LEU A 18 -16.25 -18.45 -10.44
N TRP A 19 -15.25 -19.35 -10.38
CA TRP A 19 -14.09 -19.22 -9.50
C TRP A 19 -13.08 -18.21 -10.04
N THR A 20 -13.54 -16.96 -10.19
CA THR A 20 -12.58 -15.85 -10.06
C THR A 20 -12.54 -15.54 -8.56
N PRO A 21 -11.39 -15.63 -7.88
CA PRO A 21 -11.26 -15.05 -6.55
C PRO A 21 -11.38 -13.53 -6.75
N SER A 22 -12.60 -12.99 -6.74
CA SER A 22 -12.87 -11.58 -7.07
C SER A 22 -12.77 -10.66 -5.86
N SER A 23 -12.04 -11.05 -4.82
CA SER A 23 -11.78 -10.13 -3.72
C SER A 23 -10.28 -10.01 -3.52
N GLY A 24 -9.65 -9.16 -4.33
CA GLY A 24 -8.39 -8.49 -4.00
C GLY A 24 -8.49 -7.59 -2.76
N LEU A 25 -9.62 -7.65 -2.06
CA LEU A 25 -9.92 -7.02 -0.79
C LEU A 25 -9.16 -7.73 0.32
N LYS A 26 -8.33 -6.96 1.02
CA LYS A 26 -7.59 -7.34 2.20
C LYS A 26 -8.20 -6.66 3.42
N ILE A 27 -8.41 -7.43 4.48
CA ILE A 27 -8.76 -6.90 5.79
C ILE A 27 -7.45 -6.55 6.52
N LEU A 28 -7.33 -5.31 6.98
CA LEU A 28 -6.19 -4.85 7.76
C LEU A 28 -6.57 -4.73 9.24
N HIS A 29 -5.86 -5.48 10.09
CA HIS A 29 -6.01 -5.43 11.54
C HIS A 29 -4.97 -4.48 12.14
N LEU A 30 -5.41 -3.25 12.45
CA LEU A 30 -4.57 -2.14 12.91
C LEU A 30 -4.90 -1.79 14.36
N GLY A 31 -4.87 -2.82 15.24
CA GLY A 31 -5.30 -2.71 16.63
C GLY A 31 -6.82 -2.70 16.73
N SER A 32 -7.39 -1.67 17.36
CA SER A 32 -8.86 -1.48 17.44
C SER A 32 -9.48 -1.00 16.13
N CYS A 33 -8.67 -0.57 15.15
CA CYS A 33 -9.12 -0.19 13.82
C CYS A 33 -9.04 -1.40 12.88
N VAL A 34 -10.15 -1.72 12.21
CA VAL A 34 -10.22 -2.76 11.18
C VAL A 34 -10.81 -2.15 9.92
N ILE A 35 -10.08 -2.22 8.81
CA ILE A 35 -10.51 -1.66 7.52
C ILE A 35 -10.36 -2.68 6.40
N VAL A 36 -11.06 -2.46 5.29
CA VAL A 36 -10.97 -3.30 4.08
C VAL A 36 -10.39 -2.46 2.95
N THR A 37 -9.36 -2.96 2.28
CA THR A 37 -8.71 -2.26 1.17
C THR A 37 -8.48 -3.17 -0.02
N ASN A 38 -8.52 -2.64 -1.25
CA ASN A 38 -8.18 -3.40 -2.45
C ASN A 38 -6.67 -3.42 -2.68
N LEU A 39 -5.94 -4.23 -1.91
CA LEU A 39 -4.48 -4.24 -1.97
C LEU A 39 -3.96 -4.80 -3.31
N GLN A 40 -4.70 -5.72 -3.93
CA GLN A 40 -4.36 -6.29 -5.23
C GLN A 40 -4.38 -5.24 -6.35
N GLU A 41 -5.35 -4.32 -6.33
CA GLU A 41 -5.42 -3.20 -7.28
C GLU A 41 -4.18 -2.31 -7.17
N ILE A 42 -3.79 -1.94 -5.95
CA ILE A 42 -2.59 -1.12 -5.71
C ILE A 42 -1.32 -1.84 -6.16
N GLN A 43 -1.20 -3.13 -5.86
CA GLN A 43 -0.07 -3.95 -6.31
C GLN A 43 0.00 -4.03 -7.84
N SER A 44 -1.15 -4.22 -8.51
CA SER A 44 -1.23 -4.27 -9.97
C SER A 44 -0.81 -2.93 -10.58
N GLU A 45 -1.31 -1.81 -10.06
CA GLU A 45 -0.97 -0.47 -10.53
C GLU A 45 0.52 -0.15 -10.36
N PHE A 46 1.09 -0.50 -9.20
CA PHE A 46 2.51 -0.27 -8.96
C PHE A 46 3.39 -1.17 -9.82
N SER A 47 2.99 -2.41 -10.08
CA SER A 47 3.77 -3.35 -10.88
C SER A 47 4.07 -2.84 -12.30
N GLU A 48 3.17 -2.02 -12.86
CA GLU A 48 3.34 -1.42 -14.18
C GLU A 48 4.44 -0.36 -14.25
N ILE A 49 4.81 0.25 -13.11
CA ILE A 49 5.81 1.33 -13.05
C ILE A 49 6.99 1.01 -12.13
N ARG A 50 6.96 -0.10 -11.40
CA ARG A 50 7.96 -0.45 -10.39
C ARG A 50 9.37 -0.41 -10.96
N ASP A 51 9.59 -1.11 -12.07
CA ASP A 51 10.93 -1.29 -12.60
C ASP A 51 11.51 0.05 -13.13
N SER A 52 10.67 0.93 -13.70
CA SER A 52 11.10 2.26 -14.16
C SER A 52 11.36 3.24 -13.00
N VAL A 53 10.51 3.22 -11.96
CA VAL A 53 10.70 4.00 -10.74
C VAL A 53 11.98 3.56 -10.02
N GLN A 54 12.18 2.26 -9.82
CA GLN A 54 13.34 1.72 -9.13
C GLN A 54 14.64 1.94 -9.92
N ALA A 55 14.61 1.86 -11.26
CA ALA A 55 15.77 2.21 -12.09
C ALA A 55 16.13 3.70 -12.02
N SER A 56 15.19 4.56 -11.60
CA SER A 56 15.41 6.00 -11.44
C SER A 56 16.00 6.36 -10.06
N ASP A 57 15.98 5.43 -9.09
CA ASP A 57 16.59 5.64 -7.78
C ASP A 57 18.13 5.52 -7.87
N ARG A 58 18.82 6.65 -7.63
CA ARG A 58 20.28 6.72 -7.64
C ARG A 58 20.92 6.44 -6.26
N ASN A 59 20.12 6.34 -5.20
CA ASN A 59 20.60 6.22 -3.83
C ASN A 59 20.42 4.79 -3.31
N THR A 60 20.98 3.79 -3.99
CA THR A 60 20.71 2.36 -3.69
C THR A 60 21.34 1.84 -2.40
N ASP A 61 22.25 2.60 -1.79
CA ASP A 61 23.06 2.18 -0.65
C ASP A 61 22.25 2.02 0.65
N PHE A 62 21.06 2.62 0.71
CA PHE A 62 20.18 2.54 1.87
C PHE A 62 18.71 2.47 1.46
N ARG A 63 17.87 2.02 2.40
CA ARG A 63 16.42 1.95 2.25
C ARG A 63 15.74 2.74 3.35
N ILE A 64 14.79 3.60 3.01
CA ILE A 64 14.08 4.44 3.97
C ILE A 64 13.14 3.56 4.83
N LEU A 65 12.23 2.82 4.20
CA LEU A 65 11.22 2.04 4.91
C LEU A 65 11.81 0.80 5.59
N ARG A 66 12.80 0.13 4.98
CA ARG A 66 13.39 -1.08 5.57
C ARG A 66 14.16 -0.80 6.88
N SER A 67 14.67 0.42 7.05
CA SER A 67 15.56 0.75 8.16
C SER A 67 14.86 0.91 9.52
N THR A 68 13.53 1.01 9.54
CA THR A 68 12.76 1.48 10.72
C THR A 68 11.77 0.47 11.30
N GLY A 69 11.71 -0.76 10.79
CA GLY A 69 10.77 -1.80 11.24
C GLY A 69 9.44 -1.84 10.45
N SER A 70 8.69 -2.95 10.56
CA SER A 70 7.44 -3.22 9.83
C SER A 70 6.18 -2.87 10.62
N LEU A 71 5.04 -2.68 9.94
CA LEU A 71 3.73 -2.59 10.61
C LEU A 71 3.41 -3.83 11.45
N GLN A 72 3.85 -5.02 11.02
CA GLN A 72 3.60 -6.25 11.77
C GLN A 72 4.34 -6.26 13.12
N ASP A 73 5.54 -5.67 13.15
CA ASP A 73 6.43 -5.64 14.32
C ASP A 73 6.05 -4.53 15.29
N THR A 74 5.27 -3.54 14.81
CA THR A 74 4.74 -2.44 15.62
C THR A 74 3.63 -2.95 16.55
N GLU A 75 3.59 -2.42 17.78
CA GLU A 75 2.53 -2.73 18.73
C GLU A 75 1.14 -2.49 18.10
N PRO A 76 0.17 -3.42 18.26
CA PRO A 76 -1.11 -3.37 17.55
C PRO A 76 -1.86 -2.03 17.67
N SER A 77 -1.86 -1.38 18.83
CA SER A 77 -2.53 -0.09 19.04
C SER A 77 -1.86 1.07 18.29
N ASP A 78 -0.58 0.94 17.94
CA ASP A 78 0.22 1.93 17.21
C ASP A 78 0.22 1.74 15.68
N ARG A 79 -0.15 0.55 15.18
CA ARG A 79 -0.22 0.23 13.73
C ARG A 79 -1.08 1.22 12.94
N CYS A 80 -2.26 1.57 13.46
CA CYS A 80 -3.16 2.49 12.77
C CYS A 80 -2.52 3.87 12.60
N CYS A 81 -1.89 4.40 13.65
CA CYS A 81 -1.26 5.71 13.59
C CYS A 81 -0.06 5.72 12.65
N LEU A 82 0.80 4.69 12.71
CA LEU A 82 1.93 4.56 11.82
C LEU A 82 1.48 4.52 10.34
N LEU A 83 0.52 3.67 9.99
CA LEU A 83 0.00 3.62 8.62
C LEU A 83 -0.62 4.97 8.20
N ARG A 84 -1.38 5.63 9.08
CA ARG A 84 -1.96 6.96 8.79
C ARG A 84 -0.88 8.00 8.48
N HIS A 85 0.23 7.98 9.21
CA HIS A 85 1.38 8.84 8.95
C HIS A 85 2.08 8.51 7.63
N LEU A 86 2.29 7.23 7.33
CA LEU A 86 2.88 6.79 6.06
C LEU A 86 2.02 7.20 4.87
N LEU A 87 0.70 6.95 4.88
CA LEU A 87 -0.19 7.38 3.81
C LEU A 87 -0.15 8.90 3.61
N ARG A 88 -0.04 9.67 4.71
CA ARG A 88 0.12 11.13 4.63
C ARG A 88 1.45 11.52 3.99
N LEU A 89 2.56 10.88 4.35
CA LEU A 89 3.85 11.11 3.70
C LEU A 89 3.75 10.86 2.19
N TYR A 90 3.13 9.75 1.78
CA TYR A 90 2.95 9.42 0.37
C TYR A 90 2.12 10.48 -0.38
N LEU A 91 0.96 10.85 0.15
CA LEU A 91 0.06 11.82 -0.47
C LEU A 91 0.63 13.24 -0.51
N ASP A 92 1.19 13.71 0.61
CA ASP A 92 1.62 15.11 0.75
C ASP A 92 2.99 15.36 0.10
N ARG A 93 3.87 14.34 0.07
CA ARG A 93 5.29 14.52 -0.30
C ARG A 93 5.84 13.54 -1.33
N VAL A 94 5.33 12.32 -1.47
CA VAL A 94 5.86 11.37 -2.48
C VAL A 94 5.20 11.62 -3.84
N PHE A 95 3.89 11.40 -3.94
CA PHE A 95 3.16 11.51 -5.21
C PHE A 95 3.21 12.93 -5.77
N LYS A 96 3.19 13.95 -4.89
CA LYS A 96 3.25 15.36 -5.29
C LYS A 96 4.61 15.76 -5.86
N ASN A 97 5.71 15.22 -5.32
CA ASN A 97 7.04 15.62 -5.74
C ASN A 97 7.62 14.74 -6.84
N TYR A 98 7.01 13.60 -7.18
CA TYR A 98 7.48 12.73 -8.24
C TYR A 98 7.27 13.36 -9.63
N GLN A 99 8.37 13.65 -10.32
CA GLN A 99 8.41 14.25 -11.65
C GLN A 99 8.89 13.22 -12.69
N THR A 100 8.16 13.15 -13.81
CA THR A 100 8.54 12.41 -15.01
C THR A 100 7.83 13.00 -16.22
N SER A 101 8.42 12.87 -17.41
CA SER A 101 7.77 13.20 -18.68
C SER A 101 6.90 12.07 -19.22
N ASP A 102 6.96 10.87 -18.62
CA ASP A 102 6.16 9.74 -19.07
C ASP A 102 4.70 9.82 -18.58
N HIS A 103 3.78 10.03 -19.53
CA HIS A 103 2.35 10.11 -19.27
C HIS A 103 1.73 8.81 -18.75
N HIS A 104 2.29 7.63 -19.07
CA HIS A 104 1.78 6.37 -18.50
C HIS A 104 2.10 6.30 -17.01
N THR A 105 3.34 6.59 -16.62
CA THR A 105 3.75 6.66 -15.21
C THR A 105 2.92 7.68 -14.42
N LEU A 106 2.68 8.88 -14.95
CA LEU A 106 1.86 9.90 -14.27
C LEU A 106 0.42 9.43 -14.02
N ARG A 107 -0.17 8.69 -14.97
CA ARG A 107 -1.51 8.10 -14.79
C ARG A 107 -1.51 7.06 -13.67
N LYS A 108 -0.50 6.19 -13.63
CA LYS A 108 -0.38 5.16 -12.58
C LYS A 108 -0.17 5.77 -11.20
N ILE A 109 0.67 6.81 -11.10
CA ILE A 109 0.83 7.58 -9.85
C ILE A 109 -0.48 8.20 -9.40
N SER A 110 -1.26 8.75 -10.34
CA SER A 110 -2.57 9.32 -10.01
C SER A 110 -3.54 8.25 -9.49
N SER A 111 -3.56 7.06 -10.09
CA SER A 111 -4.38 5.95 -9.59
C SER A 111 -3.94 5.50 -8.19
N LEU A 112 -2.63 5.29 -7.98
CA LEU A 112 -2.08 4.93 -6.68
C LEU A 112 -2.44 5.96 -5.60
N ALA A 113 -2.34 7.26 -5.91
CA ALA A 113 -2.71 8.33 -4.99
C ALA A 113 -4.21 8.29 -4.61
N ASN A 114 -5.09 7.97 -5.56
CA ASN A 114 -6.52 7.83 -5.27
C ASN A 114 -6.81 6.60 -4.39
N SER A 115 -6.16 5.48 -4.65
CA SER A 115 -6.25 4.28 -3.81
C SER A 115 -5.78 4.57 -2.38
N PHE A 116 -4.65 5.27 -2.22
CA PHE A 116 -4.15 5.71 -0.91
C PHE A 116 -5.08 6.69 -0.20
N LEU A 117 -5.73 7.58 -0.95
CA LEU A 117 -6.70 8.52 -0.41
C LEU A 117 -7.94 7.80 0.17
N THR A 118 -8.39 6.72 -0.45
CA THR A 118 -9.50 5.90 0.06
C THR A 118 -9.12 5.29 1.42
N ILE A 119 -7.96 4.65 1.52
CA ILE A 119 -7.48 4.07 2.79
C ILE A 119 -7.33 5.16 3.87
N LYS A 120 -6.76 6.32 3.50
CA LYS A 120 -6.63 7.46 4.42
C LYS A 120 -7.99 7.90 5.00
N LYS A 121 -9.06 7.88 4.19
CA LYS A 121 -10.42 8.23 4.66
C LYS A 121 -10.92 7.23 5.70
N ASP A 122 -10.69 5.93 5.49
CA ASP A 122 -11.09 4.90 6.46
C ASP A 122 -10.31 5.02 7.77
N LEU A 123 -8.99 5.26 7.71
CA LEU A 123 -8.19 5.53 8.91
C LEU A 123 -8.59 6.83 9.61
N GLN A 124 -9.06 7.83 8.88
CA GLN A 124 -9.62 9.05 9.45
C GLN A 124 -10.91 8.77 10.24
N LEU A 125 -11.73 7.82 9.78
CA LEU A 125 -12.89 7.35 10.55
C LEU A 125 -12.43 6.65 11.82
N CYS A 126 -11.46 5.73 11.75
CA CYS A 126 -10.90 5.09 12.94
C CYS A 126 -10.39 6.11 13.97
N HIS A 127 -9.72 7.16 13.53
CA HIS A 127 -9.28 8.23 14.43
C HIS A 127 -10.45 9.00 15.05
N THR A 128 -11.47 9.36 14.26
CA THR A 128 -12.66 10.06 14.74
C THR A 128 -13.39 9.24 15.82
N TYR A 129 -13.42 7.92 15.67
CA TYR A 129 -14.02 6.99 16.64
C TYR A 129 -13.05 6.51 17.73
N MET A 130 -11.90 7.17 17.91
CA MET A 130 -10.90 6.84 18.95
C MET A 130 -10.34 5.41 18.87
N ALA A 131 -10.43 4.77 17.70
CA ALA A 131 -9.88 3.45 17.40
C ALA A 131 -8.46 3.51 16.79
N CYS A 132 -7.85 4.70 16.74
CA CYS A 132 -6.52 4.95 16.19
C CYS A 132 -5.68 5.77 17.19
N HIS A 133 -5.09 5.07 18.16
CA HIS A 133 -4.20 5.66 19.15
C HIS A 133 -2.83 5.97 18.51
N CYS A 134 -2.16 7.01 18.98
CA CYS A 134 -0.81 7.38 18.56
C CYS A 134 0.12 7.38 19.78
N GLY A 135 0.73 6.24 20.05
CA GLY A 135 1.76 6.04 21.04
C GLY A 135 3.14 6.49 20.58
N GLN A 136 4.13 6.25 21.42
CA GLN A 136 5.51 6.66 21.18
C GLN A 136 6.19 5.85 20.07
N GLU A 137 5.86 4.57 19.92
CA GLU A 137 6.49 3.71 18.92
C GLU A 137 6.11 4.18 17.51
N ALA A 138 4.81 4.39 17.24
CA ALA A 138 4.36 4.95 15.96
C ALA A 138 5.01 6.30 15.65
N ALA A 139 5.10 7.18 16.65
CA ALA A 139 5.68 8.51 16.48
C ALA A 139 7.18 8.47 16.18
N GLU A 140 7.94 7.64 16.89
CA GLU A 140 9.39 7.50 16.71
C GLU A 140 9.73 6.83 15.38
N THR A 141 9.03 5.74 15.03
CA THR A 141 9.19 5.06 13.73
C THR A 141 8.91 6.03 12.58
N HIS A 142 7.80 6.77 12.64
CA HIS A 142 7.50 7.79 11.63
C HIS A 142 8.57 8.90 11.59
N ARG A 143 9.08 9.35 12.74
CA ARG A 143 10.13 10.37 12.82
C ARG A 143 11.43 9.90 12.16
N GLN A 144 11.81 8.64 12.35
CA GLN A 144 12.99 8.04 11.71
C GLN A 144 12.81 7.94 10.18
N ILE A 145 11.66 7.44 9.72
CA ILE A 145 11.33 7.40 8.28
C ILE A 145 11.42 8.81 7.69
N LEU A 146 10.83 9.79 8.38
CA LEU A 146 10.81 11.16 7.91
C LEU A 146 12.20 11.79 7.90
N SER A 147 13.04 11.54 8.91
CA SER A 147 14.39 12.09 8.94
C SER A 147 15.27 11.54 7.81
N HIS A 148 15.12 10.27 7.44
CA HIS A 148 15.79 9.71 6.26
C HIS A 148 15.22 10.24 4.94
N PHE A 149 13.91 10.48 4.87
CA PHE A 149 13.28 11.11 3.72
C PHE A 149 13.82 12.53 3.48
N GLU A 150 13.95 13.33 4.55
CA GLU A 150 14.38 14.73 4.50
C GLU A 150 15.89 14.91 4.26
N GLN A 151 16.69 13.83 4.27
CA GLN A 151 18.11 13.86 3.87
C GLN A 151 18.31 13.95 2.35
N LEU A 152 17.27 13.66 1.56
CA LEU A 152 17.32 13.67 0.11
C LEU A 152 16.58 14.89 -0.45
N GLU A 153 17.02 15.37 -1.61
CA GLU A 153 16.28 16.38 -2.38
C GLU A 153 14.85 15.88 -2.70
N PRO A 154 13.83 16.75 -2.76
CA PRO A 154 12.42 16.34 -2.81
C PRO A 154 12.08 15.31 -3.90
N GLN A 155 12.60 15.48 -5.11
CA GLN A 155 12.41 14.52 -6.21
C GLN A 155 13.11 13.19 -5.92
N ALA A 156 14.34 13.21 -5.42
CA ALA A 156 15.10 12.00 -5.12
C ALA A 156 14.46 11.21 -3.97
N ALA A 157 13.97 11.91 -2.95
CA ALA A 157 13.21 11.32 -1.84
C ALA A 157 11.91 10.66 -2.33
N ALA A 158 11.17 11.33 -3.21
CA ALA A 158 9.95 10.81 -3.80
C ALA A 158 10.20 9.57 -4.66
N VAL A 159 11.22 9.60 -5.53
CA VAL A 159 11.62 8.44 -6.34
C VAL A 159 11.97 7.24 -5.45
N LYS A 160 12.79 7.46 -4.42
CA LYS A 160 13.18 6.39 -3.49
C LYS A 160 11.97 5.78 -2.77
N VAL A 161 11.17 6.60 -2.09
CA VAL A 161 10.04 6.07 -1.30
C VAL A 161 8.95 5.47 -2.18
N LEU A 162 8.72 6.01 -3.39
CA LEU A 162 7.84 5.36 -4.36
C LEU A 162 8.39 4.01 -4.82
N GLY A 163 9.71 3.93 -5.05
CA GLY A 163 10.39 2.68 -5.41
C GLY A 163 10.34 1.61 -4.32
N GLU A 164 10.18 2.02 -3.06
CA GLU A 164 10.01 1.14 -1.89
C GLU A 164 8.54 0.84 -1.56
N LEU A 165 7.58 1.21 -2.43
CA LEU A 165 6.15 0.97 -2.19
C LEU A 165 5.84 -0.53 -1.99
N ASP A 166 6.55 -1.45 -2.64
CA ASP A 166 6.39 -2.89 -2.41
C ASP A 166 6.64 -3.29 -0.94
N ILE A 167 7.50 -2.57 -0.23
CA ILE A 167 7.77 -2.78 1.20
C ILE A 167 6.54 -2.40 2.02
N LEU A 168 5.96 -1.22 1.77
CA LEU A 168 4.74 -0.79 2.46
C LEU A 168 3.56 -1.73 2.17
N LEU A 169 3.39 -2.15 0.92
CA LEU A 169 2.31 -3.09 0.55
C LEU A 169 2.50 -4.45 1.23
N ARG A 170 3.74 -4.91 1.38
CA ARG A 170 4.06 -6.13 2.15
C ARG A 170 3.71 -5.97 3.63
N TRP A 171 4.06 -4.84 4.24
CA TRP A 171 3.68 -4.55 5.63
C TRP A 171 2.17 -4.59 5.84
N MET A 172 1.39 -4.04 4.90
CA MET A 172 -0.07 -4.09 4.94
C MET A 172 -0.61 -5.52 4.74
N GLU A 173 0.01 -6.31 3.86
CA GLU A 173 -0.38 -7.71 3.66
C GLU A 173 -0.14 -8.55 4.93
N GLU A 174 0.92 -8.24 5.68
CA GLU A 174 1.36 -8.96 6.87
C GLU A 174 0.65 -8.54 8.17
N THR A 175 -0.25 -7.55 8.15
CA THR A 175 -1.07 -7.22 9.33
C THR A 175 -2.16 -8.28 9.55
N GLN A 176 -1.79 -9.38 10.18
CA GLN A 176 -2.72 -10.35 10.78
C GLN A 176 -3.04 -9.96 12.23
#